data_AF-A0A1G7HLR7-F1
#
_entry.id   AF-A0A1G7HLR7-F1
#
_cell.length_a   1.000
_cell.length_b   1.000
_cell.length_c   1.000
_cell.angle_alpha   90.00
_cell.angle_beta   90.00
_cell.angle_gamma   90.00
#
_symmetry.space_group_name_H-M   'P 1'
#
loop_
_entity.id
_entity.type
_entity.pdbx_description
1 polymer ?
#
loop_
_entity_poly.entity_id
_entity_poly.type
_entity_poly.pdbx_seq_one_letter_code
_entity_poly.pdbx_strand_id
1 'polypeptide(L)'
;MLDDKSLTNTAMPLAGKHLFDNWLIRLREAVRRYLADEKTFFTKIGLQPLVQQYAQFERIAANLDDNQLILPVGWGSGYTVKTVRGGMSEHTFRHLARVYGLQLREGFPFPKTRKIVFVQGEPATVCGMVKLTFGED
;
A
#
# COMPACT_ATOMS: atom_id res chain seq x y z
N MET A 1 31.03 -3.11 -9.38
CA MET A 1 29.88 -2.35 -9.90
C MET A 1 29.44 -3.07 -11.15
N LEU A 2 28.27 -3.70 -11.15
CA LEU A 2 27.77 -4.41 -12.33
C LEU A 2 27.46 -3.36 -13.40
N ASP A 3 28.17 -3.43 -14.52
CA ASP A 3 27.99 -2.55 -15.67
C ASP A 3 26.55 -2.70 -16.18
N ASP A 4 25.89 -1.61 -16.54
CA ASP A 4 24.47 -1.56 -16.97
C ASP A 4 24.16 -2.54 -18.13
N LYS A 5 25.21 -2.92 -18.88
CA LYS A 5 25.20 -3.93 -19.96
C LYS A 5 25.00 -5.39 -19.48
N SER A 6 25.15 -5.66 -18.18
CA SER A 6 25.10 -7.02 -17.59
C SER A 6 23.68 -7.47 -17.22
N LEU A 7 22.70 -6.57 -17.26
CA LEU A 7 21.28 -6.87 -16.99
C LEU A 7 20.46 -7.00 -18.28
N THR A 8 21.05 -7.54 -19.35
CA THR A 8 20.31 -7.83 -20.58
C THR A 8 19.71 -9.25 -20.51
N ASN A 9 18.49 -9.42 -21.07
CA ASN A 9 17.79 -10.72 -21.12
C ASN A 9 18.62 -11.86 -21.76
N THR A 10 19.66 -11.50 -22.51
CA THR A 10 20.54 -12.39 -23.24
C THR A 10 21.67 -12.96 -22.39
N ALA A 11 22.10 -12.25 -21.33
CA ALA A 11 23.24 -12.64 -20.50
C ALA A 11 22.84 -13.46 -19.26
N MET A 12 21.63 -13.23 -18.73
CA MET A 12 21.02 -14.04 -17.68
C MET A 12 19.49 -14.07 -17.88
N PRO A 13 18.89 -15.21 -18.26
CA PRO A 13 17.44 -15.34 -18.24
C PRO A 13 16.95 -15.20 -16.79
N LEU A 14 16.32 -14.07 -16.49
CA LEU A 14 15.71 -13.82 -15.19
C LEU A 14 14.52 -14.78 -15.01
N ALA A 15 14.71 -15.82 -14.19
CA ALA A 15 13.63 -16.73 -13.82
C ALA A 15 12.46 -15.91 -13.23
N GLY A 16 11.25 -16.17 -13.72
CA GLY A 16 10.06 -15.45 -13.27
C GLY A 16 9.90 -14.03 -13.84
N LYS A 17 10.62 -13.64 -14.90
CA LYS A 17 10.45 -12.33 -15.57
C LYS A 17 8.98 -11.99 -15.86
N HIS A 18 8.19 -12.97 -16.28
CA HIS A 18 6.77 -12.81 -16.57
C HIS A 18 5.94 -12.32 -15.36
N LEU A 19 6.44 -12.48 -14.14
CA LEU A 19 5.80 -11.93 -12.92
C LEU A 19 5.86 -10.40 -12.89
N PHE A 20 6.81 -9.81 -13.61
CA PHE A 20 6.93 -8.36 -13.78
C PHE A 20 6.11 -7.85 -14.98
N ASP A 21 5.44 -8.71 -15.75
CA ASP A 21 4.59 -8.25 -16.84
C ASP A 21 3.40 -7.45 -16.29
N ASN A 22 3.25 -6.22 -16.79
CA ASN A 22 2.25 -5.26 -16.34
C ASN A 22 2.33 -4.94 -14.83
N TRP A 23 3.51 -5.09 -14.21
CA TRP A 23 3.69 -4.91 -12.76
C TRP A 23 3.21 -3.54 -12.27
N LEU A 24 3.44 -2.49 -13.05
CA LEU A 24 3.04 -1.12 -12.71
C LEU A 24 1.52 -0.98 -12.64
N ILE A 25 0.81 -1.55 -13.62
CA ILE A 25 -0.67 -1.58 -13.66
C ILE A 25 -1.20 -2.38 -12.47
N ARG A 26 -0.62 -3.57 -12.20
CA ARG A 26 -1.00 -4.41 -11.05
C ARG A 26 -0.79 -3.69 -9.72
N LEU A 27 0.32 -2.96 -9.59
CA LEU A 27 0.65 -2.21 -8.39
C LEU A 27 -0.29 -1.02 -8.18
N ARG A 28 -0.62 -0.28 -9.25
CA ARG A 28 -1.63 0.79 -9.20
C ARG A 28 -2.97 0.28 -8.73
N GLU A 29 -3.41 -0.88 -9.22
CA GLU A 29 -4.67 -1.49 -8.79
C GLU A 29 -4.63 -1.92 -7.31
N ALA A 30 -3.50 -2.49 -6.85
CA ALA A 30 -3.32 -2.83 -5.45
C ALA A 30 -3.37 -1.58 -4.55
N VAL A 31 -2.71 -0.50 -4.95
CA VAL A 31 -2.74 0.79 -4.23
C VAL A 31 -4.15 1.38 -4.23
N ARG A 32 -4.86 1.35 -5.36
CA ARG A 32 -6.24 1.86 -5.46
C ARG A 32 -7.17 1.17 -4.46
N ARG A 33 -7.06 -0.16 -4.32
CA ARG A 33 -7.80 -0.93 -3.32
C ARG A 33 -7.41 -0.53 -1.90
N TYR A 34 -6.11 -0.42 -1.63
CA TYR A 34 -5.60 0.04 -0.34
C TYR A 34 -6.15 1.42 0.05
N LEU A 35 -6.12 2.40 -0.86
CA LEU A 35 -6.64 3.74 -0.60
C LEU A 35 -8.14 3.72 -0.27
N ALA A 36 -8.92 2.93 -1.01
CA ALA A 36 -10.35 2.77 -0.78
C ALA A 36 -10.67 2.08 0.56
N ASP A 37 -9.90 1.06 0.92
CA ASP A 37 -10.03 0.32 2.18
C ASP A 37 -9.69 1.22 3.39
N GLU A 38 -8.61 1.99 3.30
CA GLU A 38 -8.22 2.93 4.36
C GLU A 38 -9.22 4.08 4.49
N LYS A 39 -9.71 4.64 3.37
CA LYS A 39 -10.79 5.63 3.41
C LYS A 39 -12.02 5.08 4.12
N THR A 40 -12.43 3.86 3.77
CA THR A 40 -13.55 3.16 4.42
C THR A 40 -13.29 2.95 5.92
N PHE A 41 -12.06 2.59 6.31
CA PHE A 41 -11.66 2.47 7.70
C PHE A 41 -11.84 3.79 8.46
N PHE A 42 -11.28 4.89 7.95
CA PHE A 42 -11.36 6.19 8.62
C PHE A 42 -12.79 6.75 8.69
N THR A 43 -13.62 6.46 7.67
CA THR A 43 -15.05 6.77 7.69
C THR A 43 -15.76 6.04 8.84
N LYS A 44 -15.50 4.74 9.01
CA LYS A 44 -16.14 3.93 10.06
C LYS A 44 -15.81 4.40 11.48
N ILE A 45 -14.62 4.94 11.69
CA ILE A 45 -14.18 5.44 13.01
C ILE A 45 -14.38 6.94 13.20
N GLY A 46 -14.94 7.64 12.21
CA GLY A 46 -15.30 9.06 12.31
C GLY A 46 -14.14 10.05 12.20
N LEU A 47 -12.97 9.66 11.69
CA LEU A 47 -11.82 10.56 11.54
C LEU A 47 -11.84 11.31 10.20
N GLN A 48 -12.70 12.33 10.11
CA GLN A 48 -12.95 13.08 8.87
C GLN A 48 -11.71 13.69 8.20
N PRO A 49 -10.74 14.29 8.93
CA PRO A 49 -9.54 14.83 8.29
C PRO A 49 -8.79 13.77 7.46
N LEU A 50 -8.73 12.54 7.94
CA LEU A 50 -8.07 11.45 7.22
C LEU A 50 -8.93 10.89 6.08
N VAL A 51 -10.26 10.91 6.21
CA VAL A 51 -11.15 10.58 5.07
C VAL A 51 -10.88 11.53 3.90
N GLN A 52 -10.77 12.83 4.18
CA GLN A 52 -10.45 13.85 3.18
C GLN A 52 -9.04 13.65 2.60
N GLN A 53 -8.06 13.32 3.44
CA GLN A 53 -6.70 13.03 2.99
C GLN A 53 -6.65 11.83 2.03
N TYR A 54 -7.35 10.73 2.33
CA TYR A 54 -7.40 9.58 1.42
C TYR A 54 -8.17 9.89 0.14
N ALA A 55 -9.23 10.71 0.19
CA ALA A 55 -9.91 11.19 -1.01
C ALA A 55 -8.99 12.08 -1.88
N GLN A 56 -8.06 12.83 -1.27
CA GLN A 56 -7.02 13.54 -2.01
C GLN A 56 -6.03 12.57 -2.68
N PHE A 57 -5.58 11.53 -1.97
CA PHE A 57 -4.69 10.53 -2.57
C PHE A 57 -5.35 9.77 -3.73
N GLU A 58 -6.62 9.41 -3.62
CA GLU A 58 -7.37 8.80 -4.73
C GLU A 58 -7.44 9.72 -5.95
N ARG A 59 -7.68 11.02 -5.74
CA ARG A 59 -7.66 12.02 -6.82
C ARG A 59 -6.28 12.16 -7.45
N ILE A 60 -5.21 12.21 -6.65
CA ILE A 60 -3.84 12.24 -7.20
C ILE A 60 -3.59 10.99 -8.02
N ALA A 61 -3.88 9.80 -7.47
CA ALA A 61 -3.66 8.51 -8.14
C ALA A 61 -4.41 8.38 -9.47
N ALA A 62 -5.60 8.97 -9.58
CA ALA A 62 -6.40 8.97 -10.82
C ALA A 62 -5.85 9.90 -11.91
N ASN A 63 -4.98 10.85 -11.58
CA ASN A 63 -4.43 11.85 -12.51
C ASN A 63 -2.92 11.66 -12.75
N LEU A 64 -2.37 10.47 -12.48
CA LEU A 64 -0.97 10.16 -12.70
C LEU A 64 -0.71 9.70 -14.14
N ASP A 65 0.39 10.18 -14.74
CA ASP A 65 0.88 9.71 -16.04
C ASP A 65 1.27 8.23 -15.97
N ASP A 66 1.26 7.50 -17.08
CA ASP A 66 1.43 6.03 -17.13
C ASP A 66 2.69 5.48 -16.45
N ASN A 67 3.74 6.30 -16.31
CA ASN A 67 4.97 5.96 -15.63
C ASN A 67 5.02 6.37 -14.14
N GLN A 68 3.91 6.83 -13.55
CA GLN A 68 3.87 7.33 -12.18
C GLN A 68 2.97 6.47 -11.27
N LEU A 69 3.24 6.44 -9.96
CA LEU A 69 2.33 5.84 -8.98
C LEU A 69 2.45 6.52 -7.61
N ILE A 70 1.40 6.39 -6.80
CA ILE A 70 1.51 6.61 -5.35
C ILE A 70 1.80 5.28 -4.68
N LEU A 71 2.72 5.24 -3.72
CA LEU A 71 3.03 4.05 -2.95
C LEU A 71 3.06 4.36 -1.45
N PRO A 72 2.35 3.57 -0.62
CA PRO A 72 2.63 3.54 0.80
C PRO A 72 3.94 2.76 1.06
N VAL A 73 4.93 3.41 1.68
CA VAL A 73 6.25 2.84 1.98
C VAL A 73 6.71 3.17 3.40
N GLY A 74 7.81 2.54 3.81
CA GLY A 74 8.47 2.86 5.08
C GLY A 74 7.70 2.40 6.33
N TRP A 75 8.17 2.82 7.50
CA TRP A 75 7.64 2.36 8.79
C TRP A 75 6.19 2.81 9.07
N GLY A 76 5.76 3.88 8.41
CA GLY A 76 4.43 4.49 8.55
C GLY A 76 3.27 3.68 7.98
N SER A 77 3.51 2.90 6.93
CA SER A 77 2.45 2.26 6.13
C SER A 77 1.74 1.06 6.79
N GLY A 78 2.25 0.59 7.93
CA GLY A 78 1.57 -0.40 8.76
C GLY A 78 1.50 -1.81 8.17
N TYR A 79 0.69 -2.66 8.80
CA TYR A 79 0.61 -4.10 8.53
C TYR A 79 0.02 -4.42 7.15
N THR A 80 -1.05 -3.73 6.73
CA THR A 80 -1.78 -4.04 5.49
C THR A 80 -0.89 -3.94 4.26
N VAL A 81 0.02 -2.96 4.25
CA VAL A 81 0.94 -2.72 3.12
C VAL A 81 2.15 -3.64 3.16
N LYS A 82 2.55 -4.09 4.35
CA LYS A 82 3.76 -4.91 4.56
C LYS A 82 3.51 -6.41 4.56
N THR A 83 2.26 -6.82 4.41
CA THR A 83 1.85 -8.21 4.46
C THR A 83 0.97 -8.54 3.27
N VAL A 84 0.85 -9.82 2.97
CA VAL A 84 -0.01 -10.31 1.90
C VAL A 84 -1.50 -10.38 2.31
N ARG A 85 -1.91 -9.65 3.36
CA ARG A 85 -3.26 -9.74 3.94
C ARG A 85 -4.39 -9.57 2.92
N GLY A 86 -4.22 -8.65 1.97
CA GLY A 86 -5.22 -8.40 0.92
C GLY A 86 -5.39 -9.55 -0.08
N GLY A 87 -4.39 -10.43 -0.20
CA GLY A 87 -4.43 -11.62 -1.06
C GLY A 87 -4.83 -12.91 -0.34
N MET A 88 -5.10 -12.86 0.96
CA MET A 88 -5.39 -14.04 1.79
C MET A 88 -6.89 -14.18 2.05
N SER A 89 -7.37 -15.42 2.05
CA SER A 89 -8.72 -15.73 2.52
C SER A 89 -8.85 -15.40 4.02
N GLU A 90 -10.08 -15.07 4.45
CA GLU A 90 -10.36 -14.80 5.86
C GLU A 90 -10.08 -16.03 6.74
N HIS A 91 -10.33 -17.24 6.22
CA HIS A 91 -10.02 -18.49 6.91
C HIS A 91 -8.50 -18.63 7.16
N THR A 92 -7.69 -18.45 6.11
CA THR A 92 -6.22 -18.53 6.23
C THR A 92 -5.70 -17.45 7.18
N PHE A 93 -6.21 -16.22 7.07
CA PHE A 93 -5.83 -15.13 7.97
C PHE A 93 -6.15 -15.46 9.43
N ARG A 94 -7.35 -15.95 9.73
CA ARG A 94 -7.74 -16.33 11.11
C ARG A 94 -6.91 -17.47 11.67
N HIS A 95 -6.56 -18.44 10.83
CA HIS A 95 -5.64 -19.51 11.24
C HIS A 95 -4.28 -18.94 11.62
N LEU A 96 -3.66 -18.11 10.76
CA LEU A 96 -2.37 -17.49 11.06
C LEU A 96 -2.44 -16.56 12.27
N ALA A 97 -3.51 -15.79 12.41
CA ALA A 97 -3.71 -14.92 13.56
C ALA A 97 -3.71 -15.71 14.88
N ARG A 98 -4.32 -16.90 14.91
CA ARG A 98 -4.27 -17.79 16.09
C ARG A 98 -2.88 -18.36 16.32
N VAL A 99 -2.23 -18.89 15.27
CA VAL A 99 -0.89 -19.50 15.36
C VAL A 99 0.15 -18.50 15.87
N TYR A 100 0.08 -17.25 15.41
CA TYR A 100 1.04 -16.19 15.77
C TYR A 100 0.55 -15.26 16.88
N GLY A 101 -0.57 -15.56 17.55
CA GLY A 101 -1.08 -14.78 18.67
C GLY A 101 -1.47 -13.34 18.33
N LEU A 102 -1.90 -13.07 17.09
CA LEU A 102 -2.38 -11.74 16.69
C LEU A 102 -3.72 -11.45 17.37
N GLN A 103 -3.78 -10.32 18.06
CA GLN A 103 -4.99 -9.86 18.74
C GLN A 103 -6.00 -9.33 17.72
N LEU A 104 -7.06 -10.12 17.49
CA LEU A 104 -8.22 -9.70 16.71
C LEU A 104 -9.27 -9.13 17.67
N ARG A 105 -9.69 -7.89 17.44
CA ARG A 105 -10.77 -7.27 18.21
C ARG A 105 -12.10 -7.51 17.49
N GLU A 106 -13.05 -8.11 18.20
CA GLU A 106 -14.40 -8.31 17.69
C GLU A 106 -15.07 -6.96 17.38
N GLY A 107 -15.82 -6.91 16.27
CA GLY A 107 -16.49 -5.70 15.80
C GLY A 107 -15.56 -4.58 15.30
N PHE A 108 -14.25 -4.82 15.20
CA PHE A 108 -13.30 -3.81 14.71
C PHE A 108 -12.45 -4.35 13.54
N PRO A 109 -12.26 -3.58 12.47
CA PRO A 109 -11.42 -4.01 11.35
C PRO A 109 -9.96 -4.21 11.78
N PHE A 110 -9.37 -5.34 11.41
CA PHE A 110 -7.94 -5.59 11.60
C PHE A 110 -7.13 -5.05 10.42
N PRO A 111 -5.97 -4.40 10.65
CA PRO A 111 -5.40 -4.03 11.95
C PRO A 111 -6.12 -2.82 12.54
N LYS A 112 -6.19 -2.73 13.88
CA LYS A 112 -6.71 -1.53 14.55
C LYS A 112 -5.78 -0.33 14.40
N THR A 113 -4.48 -0.56 14.54
CA THR A 113 -3.49 0.52 14.68
C THR A 113 -3.17 1.17 13.33
N ARG A 114 -3.17 2.51 13.29
CA ARG A 114 -2.66 3.34 12.21
C ARG A 114 -1.74 4.42 12.77
N LYS A 115 -0.72 4.80 12.02
CA LYS A 115 0.22 5.86 12.38
C LYS A 115 -0.23 7.14 11.70
N ILE A 116 -0.56 8.12 12.52
CA ILE A 116 -1.14 9.39 12.12
C ILE A 116 -0.22 10.50 12.59
N VAL A 117 0.01 11.48 11.72
CA VAL A 117 0.72 12.71 12.05
C VAL A 117 -0.29 13.68 12.63
N PHE A 118 0.04 14.23 13.81
CA PHE A 118 -0.74 15.28 14.46
C PHE A 118 -0.05 16.63 14.27
N VAL A 119 -0.82 17.65 13.93
CA VAL A 119 -0.37 19.04 13.83
C VAL A 119 -1.28 19.86 14.73
N GLN A 120 -0.70 20.59 15.69
CA GLN A 120 -1.45 21.41 16.66
C GLN A 120 -2.54 20.63 17.42
N GLY A 121 -2.30 19.35 17.71
CA GLY A 121 -3.25 18.49 18.44
C GLY A 121 -4.30 17.82 17.56
N GLU A 122 -4.37 18.15 16.27
CA GLU A 122 -5.35 17.59 15.33
C GLU A 122 -4.72 16.57 14.37
N PRO A 123 -5.42 15.48 14.00
CA PRO A 123 -4.93 14.53 13.02
C PRO A 123 -4.85 15.18 11.64
N ALA A 124 -3.65 15.28 11.09
CA ALA A 124 -3.40 16.01 9.85
C ALA A 124 -3.21 15.09 8.64
N THR A 125 -2.41 14.02 8.77
CA THR A 125 -2.11 13.12 7.64
C THR A 125 -1.58 11.76 8.11
N VAL A 126 -1.26 10.87 7.16
CA VAL A 126 -0.62 9.57 7.41
C VAL A 126 0.81 9.55 6.92
N CYS A 127 1.65 8.72 7.55
CA CYS A 127 3.05 8.60 7.19
C CYS A 127 3.27 7.66 5.99
N GLY A 128 4.26 7.97 5.16
CA GLY A 128 4.82 7.02 4.19
C GLY A 128 4.16 7.01 2.81
N MET A 129 3.33 7.99 2.48
CA MET A 129 2.78 8.13 1.13
C MET A 129 3.77 8.86 0.23
N VAL A 130 4.27 8.20 -0.82
CA VAL A 130 5.21 8.79 -1.78
C VAL A 130 4.67 8.72 -3.19
N LYS A 131 4.95 9.74 -4.01
CA LYS A 131 4.79 9.67 -5.47
C LYS A 131 6.11 9.20 -6.08
N LEU A 132 6.04 8.22 -6.96
CA LEU A 132 7.17 7.71 -7.73
C LEU A 132 6.93 7.96 -9.21
N THR A 133 7.98 8.33 -9.93
CA THR A 133 8.05 8.42 -11.39
C THR A 133 9.11 7.43 -11.87
N PHE A 134 8.80 6.64 -12.90
CA PHE A 134 9.73 5.68 -13.50
C PHE A 134 10.20 6.18 -14.87
N GLY A 135 11.49 6.09 -15.14
CA GLY A 135 12.11 6.65 -16.34
C GLY A 135 12.70 8.05 -16.09
N GLU A 136 13.32 8.61 -17.14
CA GLU A 136 13.79 10.00 -17.14
C GLU A 136 12.62 10.95 -17.44
N ASP A 137 12.68 12.16 -16.87
CA ASP A 137 11.71 13.24 -17.10
C ASP A 137 11.78 13.81 -18.52
#